data_AF-A0AAW1XNF0-F1
#
_entry.id   AF-A0AAW1XNF0-F1
#
_cell.length_a   1.000
_cell.length_b   1.000
_cell.length_c   1.000
_cell.angle_alpha   90.00
_cell.angle_beta   90.00
_cell.angle_gamma   90.00
#
_symmetry.space_group_name_H-M   'P 1'
#
loop_
_entity.id
_entity.type
_entity.pdbx_description
1 polymer ?
#
loop_
_entity_poly.entity_id
_entity_poly.type
_entity_poly.pdbx_seq_one_letter_code
_entity_poly.pdbx_strand_id
1 'polypeptide(L)'
;MWLDLILVIYLWMGVGTREFIQGVSQNLLETALPRRGGPVLILSGKHKWVFGSLVEKDSDRETGVVKDADTHVLLNVWLEQIAEFTGDPSYLGY
;
A
#
# COMPACT_ATOMS: atom_id res chain seq x y z
N MET A 1 3.27 -13.16 7.89
CA MET A 1 2.17 -12.80 8.82
C MET A 1 2.57 -11.71 9.82
N TRP A 2 3.73 -11.76 10.48
CA TRP A 2 4.16 -10.68 11.41
C TRP A 2 4.87 -9.48 10.73
N LEU A 3 5.30 -9.60 9.47
CA LEU A 3 5.99 -8.52 8.74
C LEU A 3 5.04 -7.64 7.90
N ASP A 4 3.86 -8.16 7.57
CA ASP A 4 2.94 -7.55 6.58
C ASP A 4 2.23 -6.29 7.12
N LEU A 5 2.10 -6.16 8.45
CA LEU A 5 1.44 -5.02 9.11
C LEU A 5 2.40 -3.94 9.61
N ILE A 6 3.68 -4.27 9.78
CA ILE A 6 4.69 -3.28 10.19
C ILE A 6 4.75 -2.15 9.15
N LEU A 7 4.59 -2.49 7.86
CA LEU A 7 4.63 -1.53 6.78
C LEU A 7 3.49 -0.51 6.82
N VAL A 8 2.27 -0.92 7.20
CA VAL A 8 1.10 -0.02 7.27
C VAL A 8 1.26 1.01 8.40
N ILE A 9 1.92 0.63 9.50
CA ILE A 9 2.19 1.54 10.63
C ILE A 9 3.30 2.54 10.27
N TYR A 10 4.36 2.13 9.56
CA TYR A 10 5.37 3.07 9.04
C TYR A 10 4.80 4.02 7.97
N LEU A 11 3.69 3.66 7.34
CA LEU A 11 3.09 4.40 6.24
C LEU A 11 2.16 5.54 6.67
N TRP A 12 1.44 5.39 7.79
CA TRP A 12 0.41 6.37 8.18
C TRP A 12 0.92 7.55 9.02
N MET A 13 2.18 7.54 9.48
CA MET A 13 2.72 8.61 10.34
C MET A 13 3.79 9.44 9.65
N GLY A 14 3.35 10.43 8.89
CA GLY A 14 4.19 11.52 8.42
C GLY A 14 3.49 12.86 8.49
N VAL A 15 3.38 13.46 9.68
CA VAL A 15 3.81 14.83 10.07
C VAL A 15 3.48 15.02 11.56
N GLY A 16 4.52 15.08 12.41
CA GLY A 16 4.42 15.39 13.85
C GLY A 16 4.83 14.21 14.74
N THR A 17 6.02 14.30 15.35
CA THR A 17 6.64 13.32 16.28
C THR A 17 6.74 11.87 15.77
N ARG A 18 7.96 11.44 15.41
CA ARG A 18 8.29 10.04 15.05
C ARG A 18 8.20 9.13 16.29
N GLU A 19 7.00 8.86 16.76
CA GLU A 19 6.76 7.87 17.81
C GLU A 19 6.36 6.54 17.17
N PHE A 20 7.07 5.49 17.57
CA PHE A 20 6.79 4.13 17.14
C PHE A 20 5.73 3.54 18.05
N ILE A 21 4.52 3.34 17.52
CA ILE A 21 3.40 2.78 18.26
C ILE A 21 3.24 1.31 17.86
N GLN A 22 3.28 0.41 18.84
CA GLN A 22 3.12 -1.03 18.67
C GLN A 22 1.87 -1.55 19.41
N GLY A 23 1.43 -2.76 19.07
CA GLY A 23 0.35 -3.44 19.79
C GLY A 23 -1.05 -2.92 19.48
N VAL A 24 -1.22 -2.14 18.42
CA VAL A 24 -2.55 -1.70 17.94
C VAL A 24 -3.26 -2.87 17.28
N SER A 25 -4.53 -3.08 17.65
CA SER A 25 -5.37 -4.09 16.99
C SER A 25 -5.54 -3.73 15.52
N GLN A 26 -5.35 -4.71 14.63
CA GLN A 26 -5.51 -4.55 13.19
C GLN A 26 -6.90 -4.01 12.82
N ASN A 27 -7.92 -4.36 13.58
CA ASN A 27 -9.30 -3.95 13.35
C ASN A 27 -9.53 -2.44 13.56
N LEU A 28 -8.53 -1.73 14.12
CA LEU A 28 -8.54 -0.29 14.36
C LEU A 28 -7.68 0.47 13.34
N LEU A 29 -7.12 -0.21 12.33
CA LEU A 29 -6.25 0.38 11.32
C LEU A 29 -6.97 0.43 9.97
N GLU A 30 -6.79 1.53 9.26
CA GLU A 30 -7.12 1.65 7.84
C GLU A 30 -5.86 1.89 7.03
N THR A 31 -5.89 1.53 5.74
CA THR A 31 -4.78 1.81 4.83
C THR A 31 -4.85 3.26 4.33
N ALA A 32 -3.69 3.89 4.21
CA ALA A 32 -3.60 5.15 3.48
C ALA A 32 -3.70 4.84 1.98
N LEU A 33 -4.69 5.38 1.28
CA LEU A 33 -4.77 5.23 -0.17
C LEU A 33 -3.83 6.23 -0.86
N PRO A 34 -2.97 5.78 -1.79
CA PRO A 34 -2.06 6.69 -2.48
C PRO A 34 -2.83 7.64 -3.40
N ARG A 35 -2.18 8.76 -3.74
CA ARG A 35 -2.62 9.63 -4.83
C ARG A 35 -2.43 8.91 -6.17
N ARG A 36 -3.18 9.31 -7.19
CA ARG A 36 -2.95 8.85 -8.56
C ARG A 36 -1.51 9.17 -8.99
N GLY A 37 -0.82 8.20 -9.56
CA GLY A 37 0.62 8.22 -9.88
C GLY A 37 1.54 7.92 -8.69
N GLY A 38 1.00 7.85 -7.47
CA GLY A 38 1.77 7.63 -6.26
C GLY A 38 2.20 6.17 -6.06
N PRO A 39 3.26 5.94 -5.27
CA PRO A 39 3.78 4.62 -4.95
C PRO A 39 2.76 3.81 -4.14
N VAL A 40 2.58 2.54 -4.51
CA VAL A 40 1.57 1.66 -3.92
C VAL A 40 2.13 0.26 -3.72
N LEU A 41 1.74 -0.39 -2.62
CA LEU A 41 1.98 -1.81 -2.38
C LEU A 41 0.65 -2.54 -2.24
N ILE A 42 0.55 -3.71 -2.89
CA ILE A 42 -0.59 -4.62 -2.73
C ILE A 42 -0.36 -5.51 -1.50
N LEU A 43 -1.21 -5.38 -0.49
CA LEU A 43 -1.08 -6.03 0.83
C LEU A 43 -1.81 -7.37 0.94
N SER A 44 -2.79 -7.63 0.07
CA SER A 44 -3.58 -8.87 0.11
C SER A 44 -4.11 -9.28 -1.27
N GLY A 45 -4.66 -10.49 -1.35
CA GLY A 45 -5.18 -11.06 -2.60
C GLY A 45 -4.10 -11.66 -3.50
N LYS A 46 -4.45 -11.90 -4.77
CA LYS A 46 -3.63 -12.66 -5.73
C LYS A 46 -2.32 -11.99 -6.14
N HIS A 47 -2.22 -10.68 -5.96
CA HIS A 47 -1.10 -9.84 -6.39
C HIS A 47 -0.30 -9.29 -5.20
N LYS A 48 -0.42 -9.93 -4.03
CA LYS A 48 0.23 -9.49 -2.81
C LYS A 48 1.75 -9.32 -3.04
N TRP A 49 2.30 -8.24 -2.48
CA TRP A 49 3.70 -7.80 -2.56
C TRP A 49 4.13 -7.14 -3.86
N VAL A 50 3.23 -6.98 -4.83
CA VAL A 50 3.52 -6.16 -6.00
C VAL A 50 3.62 -4.70 -5.59
N PHE A 51 4.77 -4.10 -5.91
CA PHE A 51 5.01 -2.66 -5.82
C PHE A 51 4.80 -2.01 -7.19
N GLY A 52 4.25 -0.79 -7.19
CA GLY A 52 3.96 -0.10 -8.42
C GLY A 52 3.48 1.32 -8.23
N SER A 53 2.72 1.80 -9.21
CA SER A 53 2.06 3.12 -9.17
C SER A 53 0.55 2.98 -9.35
N LEU A 54 -0.23 3.74 -8.58
CA LEU A 54 -1.70 3.76 -8.70
C LEU A 54 -2.09 4.57 -9.94
N VAL A 55 -2.52 3.92 -11.01
CA VAL A 55 -2.87 4.57 -12.28
C VAL A 55 -4.29 5.10 -12.27
N GLU A 56 -5.23 4.39 -11.65
CA GLU A 56 -6.65 4.78 -11.58
C GLU A 56 -7.21 4.46 -10.21
N LYS A 57 -8.18 5.28 -9.78
CA LYS A 57 -8.91 5.12 -8.54
C LYS A 57 -10.39 5.44 -8.79
N ASP A 58 -11.25 4.48 -8.53
CA ASP A 58 -12.70 4.63 -8.53
C ASP A 58 -13.20 4.46 -7.10
N SER A 59 -13.52 5.58 -6.46
CA SER A 59 -13.99 5.61 -5.08
C SER A 59 -15.44 5.15 -4.93
N ASP A 60 -16.25 5.24 -5.98
CA ASP A 60 -17.65 4.81 -5.92
C ASP A 60 -17.76 3.28 -5.97
N ARG A 61 -16.85 2.64 -6.71
CA ARG A 61 -16.77 1.17 -6.85
C ARG A 61 -15.74 0.52 -5.94
N GLU A 62 -14.99 1.30 -5.18
CA GLU A 62 -13.90 0.86 -4.32
C GLU A 62 -12.83 0.02 -5.05
N THR A 63 -12.51 0.43 -6.29
CA THR A 63 -11.53 -0.27 -7.14
C THR A 63 -10.40 0.64 -7.60
N GLY A 64 -9.28 0.05 -7.99
CA GLY A 64 -8.15 0.76 -8.57
C GLY A 64 -7.38 -0.08 -9.57
N VAL A 65 -6.49 0.59 -10.29
CA VAL A 65 -5.55 -0.04 -11.22
C VAL A 65 -4.13 0.31 -10.80
N VAL A 66 -3.33 -0.71 -10.53
CA VAL A 66 -1.89 -0.58 -10.23
C VAL A 66 -1.09 -0.95 -11.48
N LYS A 67 -0.10 -0.12 -11.85
CA LYS A 67 0.93 -0.51 -12.81
C LYS A 67 2.12 -1.05 -12.04
N ASP A 68 2.39 -2.34 -12.20
CA ASP A 68 3.56 -3.00 -11.64
C ASP A 68 4.85 -2.29 -12.11
N ALA A 69 5.78 -2.06 -11.18
CA ALA A 69 6.98 -1.27 -11.47
C ALA A 69 7.97 -1.99 -12.42
N ASP A 70 8.05 -3.32 -12.37
CA ASP A 70 9.00 -4.13 -13.14
C ASP A 70 8.46 -4.49 -14.52
N THR A 71 7.28 -5.09 -14.54
CA THR A 71 6.65 -5.69 -15.72
C THR A 71 5.75 -4.71 -16.47
N HIS A 72 5.39 -3.59 -15.83
CA HIS A 72 4.42 -2.62 -16.34
C HIS A 72 3.03 -3.19 -16.65
N VAL A 73 2.70 -4.38 -16.15
CA VAL A 73 1.36 -4.97 -16.25
C VAL A 73 0.38 -4.17 -15.40
N LEU A 74 -0.84 -3.98 -15.92
CA LEU A 74 -1.95 -3.32 -15.23
C LEU A 74 -2.75 -4.34 -14.41
N LEU A 75 -2.86 -4.10 -13.11
CA LEU A 75 -3.47 -4.99 -12.14
C LEU A 75 -4.70 -4.32 -11.54
N ASN A 76 -5.87 -4.91 -11.76
CA ASN A 76 -7.10 -4.51 -11.07
C ASN A 76 -7.06 -5.00 -9.62
N VAL A 77 -7.38 -4.10 -8.70
CA VAL A 77 -7.36 -4.32 -7.25
C VAL A 77 -8.58 -3.69 -6.59
N TRP A 78 -8.95 -4.21 -5.42
CA TRP A 78 -9.82 -3.47 -4.50
C TRP A 78 -8.99 -2.46 -3.71
N LEU A 79 -9.58 -1.31 -3.36
CA LEU A 79 -8.85 -0.28 -2.63
C LEU A 79 -8.41 -0.75 -1.23
N GLU A 80 -9.19 -1.61 -0.59
CA GLU A 80 -8.82 -2.25 0.69
C GLU A 80 -7.57 -3.16 0.61
N GLN A 81 -7.19 -3.60 -0.60
CA GLN A 81 -6.04 -4.47 -0.80
C GLN A 81 -4.73 -3.71 -0.92
N ILE A 82 -4.79 -2.37 -1.01
CA ILE A 82 -3.62 -1.55 -1.28
C ILE A 82 -3.38 -0.52 -0.19
N ALA A 83 -2.13 -0.08 -0.12
CA ALA A 83 -1.74 1.10 0.64
C ALA A 83 -0.69 1.88 -0.13
N GLU A 84 -0.58 3.18 0.16
CA GLU A 84 0.58 4.00 -0.20
C GLU A 84 1.87 3.27 0.19
N PHE A 85 3.00 3.61 -0.43
CA PHE A 85 4.28 3.07 -0.02
C PHE A 85 5.30 4.19 0.21
N THR A 86 5.77 4.34 1.44
CA THR A 86 6.76 5.35 1.85
C THR A 86 8.16 4.78 2.10
N GLY A 87 8.33 3.46 1.91
CA GLY A 87 9.61 2.78 2.07
C GLY A 87 10.53 2.91 0.85
N ASP A 88 11.67 2.25 0.92
CA ASP A 88 12.58 2.09 -0.23
C ASP A 88 12.24 0.79 -0.98
N PRO A 89 11.88 0.85 -2.27
CA PRO A 89 11.47 -0.31 -3.05
C PRO A 89 12.61 -1.32 -3.27
N SER A 90 13.87 -0.93 -3.09
CA SER A 90 15.04 -1.83 -3.17
C SER A 90 14.94 -2.98 -2.17
N TYR A 91 14.27 -2.76 -1.01
CA TYR A 91 14.03 -3.82 -0.03
C TYR A 91 13.00 -4.86 -0.48
N LEU A 92 12.25 -4.58 -1.55
CA LEU A 92 11.27 -5.48 -2.17
C LEU A 92 11.82 -6.16 -3.44
N GLY A 93 13.04 -5.81 -3.86
CA GLY A 93 13.67 -6.35 -5.07
C GLY A 93 13.37 -5.57 -6.36
N TYR A 94 12.84 -4.36 -6.24
CA TYR A 94 12.55 -3.41 -7.32
C TYR A 94 13.67 -2.36 -7.49
#